data_AF-A0AA43CP45-F1
#
_entry.id   AF-A0AA43CP45-F1
#
_cell.length_a   1.000
_cell.length_b   1.000
_cell.length_c   1.000
_cell.angle_alpha   90.00
_cell.angle_beta   90.00
_cell.angle_gamma   90.00
#
_symmetry.space_group_name_H-M   'P 1'
#
loop_
_entity.id
_entity.type
_entity.pdbx_description
1 polymer ?
#
loop_
_entity_poly.entity_id
_entity_poly.type
_entity_poly.pdbx_seq_one_letter_code
_entity_poly.pdbx_strand_id
1 'polypeptide(L)'
;MSKANLLAQLSDLGDRAAAEADSVTGGLGSIKALILDYFGPNGLTAAYIVAAVLALVLVWRLVKIGFDALKYVVIPSVALAAVGSFVLGSPFVSLLPVTVVGCSLIMLFKG
;
A
#
# COMPACT_ATOMS: atom_id res chain seq x y z
N MET A 1 29.91 8.20 -7.90
CA MET A 1 28.59 8.37 -8.55
C MET A 1 28.15 9.82 -8.35
N SER A 2 28.02 10.60 -9.42
CA SER A 2 27.80 12.06 -9.31
C SER A 2 26.33 12.39 -9.03
N LYS A 3 26.05 13.28 -8.07
CA LYS A 3 24.70 13.76 -7.72
C LYS A 3 23.92 14.30 -8.93
N ALA A 4 24.62 14.85 -9.92
CA ALA A 4 24.04 15.32 -11.17
C ALA A 4 23.40 14.20 -12.01
N ASN A 5 23.99 13.00 -11.97
CA ASN A 5 23.47 11.82 -12.68
C ASN A 5 22.23 11.24 -11.98
N LEU A 6 22.18 11.31 -10.64
CA LEU A 6 21.00 10.92 -9.85
C LEU A 6 19.82 11.86 -10.09
N LEU A 7 20.06 13.17 -10.16
CA LEU A 7 19.00 14.14 -10.47
C LEU A 7 18.44 13.95 -11.88
N ALA A 8 19.29 13.66 -12.87
CA ALA A 8 18.87 13.37 -14.24
C ALA A 8 18.06 12.06 -14.34
N GLN A 9 18.42 11.03 -13.57
CA GLN A 9 17.64 9.78 -13.52
C GLN A 9 16.30 9.99 -12.80
N LEU A 10 16.27 10.79 -11.74
CA LEU A 10 15.03 11.14 -11.03
C LEU A 10 14.08 11.97 -11.91
N SER A 11 14.61 12.91 -12.71
CA SER A 11 13.79 13.67 -13.66
C SER A 11 13.24 12.76 -14.77
N ASP A 12 14.06 11.87 -15.35
CA ASP A 12 13.61 10.94 -16.40
C ASP A 12 12.55 9.95 -15.87
N LEU A 13 12.72 9.45 -14.63
CA LEU A 13 11.71 8.62 -13.97
C LEU A 13 10.43 9.41 -13.67
N GLY A 14 10.56 10.67 -13.27
CA GLY A 14 9.43 11.58 -13.04
C GLY A 14 8.64 11.86 -14.33
N ASP A 15 9.33 12.10 -15.45
CA ASP A 15 8.72 12.37 -16.75
C ASP A 15 8.05 11.11 -17.33
N ARG A 16 8.64 9.92 -17.16
CA ARG A 16 8.02 8.66 -17.57
C ARG A 16 6.79 8.33 -16.73
N ALA A 17 6.88 8.50 -15.41
CA ALA A 17 5.73 8.32 -14.52
C ALA A 17 4.62 9.34 -14.80
N ALA A 18 4.97 10.59 -15.15
CA ALA A 18 4.01 11.60 -15.55
C ALA A 18 3.32 11.26 -16.88
N ALA A 19 4.07 10.79 -17.89
CA ALA A 19 3.51 10.39 -19.18
C ALA A 19 2.61 9.14 -19.08
N GLU A 20 3.03 8.15 -18.28
CA GLU A 20 2.24 6.94 -18.03
C GLU A 20 0.98 7.26 -17.21
N ALA A 21 1.11 8.13 -16.21
CA ALA A 21 -0.05 8.66 -15.50
C ALA A 21 -0.99 9.41 -16.45
N ASP A 22 -0.51 10.28 -17.33
CA ASP A 22 -1.36 11.03 -18.28
C ASP A 22 -2.10 10.08 -19.25
N SER A 23 -1.45 8.98 -19.66
CA SER A 23 -2.07 7.95 -20.51
C SER A 23 -3.20 7.17 -19.80
N VAL A 24 -3.06 6.92 -18.50
CA VAL A 24 -4.06 6.22 -17.66
C VAL A 24 -5.14 7.18 -17.17
N THR A 25 -4.81 8.46 -17.09
CA THR A 25 -5.62 9.47 -16.41
C THR A 25 -6.09 10.58 -17.35
N GLY A 26 -6.36 10.32 -18.63
CA GLY A 26 -6.75 11.35 -19.62
C GLY A 26 -7.85 12.36 -19.20
N GLY A 27 -8.59 12.14 -18.10
CA GLY A 27 -9.44 13.13 -17.42
C GLY A 27 -8.75 14.07 -16.40
N LEU A 28 -7.61 13.72 -15.79
CA LEU A 28 -6.87 14.55 -14.83
C LEU A 28 -6.31 15.82 -15.47
N GLY A 29 -5.90 15.78 -16.74
CA GLY A 29 -5.52 16.98 -17.48
C GLY A 29 -6.66 18.00 -17.60
N SER A 30 -7.89 17.51 -17.81
CA SER A 30 -9.10 18.34 -17.85
C SER A 30 -9.46 18.89 -16.45
N ILE A 31 -9.35 18.07 -15.40
CA ILE A 31 -9.60 18.49 -14.01
C ILE A 31 -8.57 19.52 -13.54
N LYS A 32 -7.30 19.36 -13.91
CA LYS A 32 -6.23 20.32 -13.62
C LYS A 32 -6.52 21.67 -14.26
N ALA A 33 -6.90 21.69 -15.53
CA ALA A 33 -7.28 22.92 -16.24
C ALA A 33 -8.50 23.60 -15.59
N LEU A 34 -9.50 22.81 -15.21
CA LEU A 34 -10.73 23.29 -14.57
C LEU A 34 -10.45 23.89 -13.18
N ILE A 35 -9.59 23.26 -12.37
CA ILE A 35 -9.18 23.82 -11.07
C ILE A 35 -8.39 25.11 -11.25
N LEU A 36 -7.51 25.17 -12.26
CA LEU A 36 -6.74 26.38 -12.57
C LEU A 36 -7.64 27.54 -13.02
N ASP A 37 -8.66 27.27 -13.84
CA ASP A 37 -9.60 28.28 -14.31
C ASP A 37 -10.51 28.83 -13.20
N TYR A 38 -10.99 27.96 -12.29
CA TYR A 38 -11.92 28.37 -11.24
C TYR A 38 -11.26 28.86 -9.95
N PHE A 39 -10.11 28.29 -9.57
CA PHE A 39 -9.46 28.55 -8.28
C PHE A 39 -8.02 29.09 -8.42
N GLY A 40 -7.51 29.21 -9.64
CA GLY A 40 -6.17 29.73 -9.90
C GLY A 40 -5.04 28.81 -9.42
N PRO A 41 -3.78 29.29 -9.45
CA PRO A 41 -2.62 28.50 -9.06
C PRO A 41 -2.65 28.08 -7.59
N ASN A 42 -3.16 28.93 -6.69
CA ASN A 42 -3.28 28.61 -5.27
C ASN A 42 -4.28 27.47 -5.01
N GLY A 43 -5.38 27.42 -5.77
CA GLY A 43 -6.36 26.33 -5.69
C GLY A 43 -5.81 25.00 -6.18
N LEU A 44 -4.98 25.03 -7.23
CA LEU A 44 -4.31 23.83 -7.71
C LEU A 44 -3.31 23.29 -6.68
N THR A 45 -2.54 24.16 -6.02
CA THR A 45 -1.64 23.76 -4.92
C THR A 45 -2.42 23.13 -3.77
N ALA A 46 -3.56 23.71 -3.38
CA ALA A 46 -4.41 23.15 -2.35
C ALA A 46 -4.94 21.75 -2.72
N ALA A 47 -5.36 21.55 -3.99
CA ALA A 47 -5.80 20.25 -4.48
C ALA A 47 -4.68 19.19 -4.41
N TYR A 48 -3.44 19.55 -4.75
CA TYR A 48 -2.30 18.65 -4.58
C TYR A 48 -2.03 18.29 -3.11
N ILE A 49 -2.15 19.25 -2.20
CA ILE A 49 -1.99 18.99 -0.76
C ILE A 49 -3.05 18.01 -0.26
N VAL A 50 -4.32 18.22 -0.63
CA VAL A 50 -5.42 17.32 -0.25
C VAL A 50 -5.20 15.91 -0.82
N ALA A 51 -4.80 15.80 -2.08
CA ALA A 51 -4.49 14.52 -2.70
C ALA A 51 -3.32 13.80 -1.99
N ALA A 52 -2.27 14.52 -1.62
CA ALA A 52 -1.15 13.98 -0.87
C ALA A 52 -1.56 13.48 0.52
N VAL A 53 -2.42 14.22 1.23
CA VAL A 53 -2.95 13.80 2.54
C VAL A 53 -3.81 12.54 2.40
N LEU A 54 -4.68 12.46 1.39
CA LEU A 54 -5.47 11.27 1.12
C LEU A 54 -4.60 10.05 0.84
N ALA A 55 -3.56 10.20 0.02
CA ALA A 55 -2.60 9.14 -0.24
C ALA A 55 -1.89 8.70 1.05
N LEU A 56 -1.46 9.64 1.90
CA LEU A 56 -0.85 9.34 3.19
C LEU A 56 -1.78 8.54 4.11
N VAL A 57 -3.06 8.91 4.18
CA VAL A 57 -4.07 8.21 4.99
C VAL A 57 -4.28 6.78 4.47
N LEU A 58 -4.31 6.58 3.16
CA LEU A 58 -4.43 5.25 2.55
C LEU A 58 -3.22 4.37 2.88
N VAL A 59 -2.00 4.91 2.73
CA VAL A 59 -0.76 4.21 3.10
C VAL A 59 -0.78 3.85 4.57
N TRP A 60 -1.19 4.79 5.45
CA TRP A 60 -1.27 4.53 6.87
C TRP A 60 -2.26 3.43 7.22
N ARG A 61 -3.43 3.41 6.57
CA ARG A 61 -4.40 2.30 6.73
C ARG A 61 -3.83 0.97 6.25
N LEU A 62 -3.14 0.93 5.12
CA LEU A 62 -2.50 -0.29 4.61
C LEU A 62 -1.44 -0.81 5.58
N VAL A 63 -0.58 0.07 6.11
CA VAL A 63 0.42 -0.28 7.12
C VAL A 63 -0.26 -0.84 8.37
N LYS A 64 -1.36 -0.22 8.82
CA LYS A 64 -2.11 -0.69 9.98
C LYS A 64 -2.73 -2.07 9.74
N ILE A 65 -3.35 -2.30 8.58
CA ILE A 65 -3.90 -3.61 8.19
C ILE A 65 -2.79 -4.66 8.11
N GLY A 66 -1.63 -4.32 7.54
CA GLY A 66 -0.47 -5.21 7.50
C GLY A 66 0.03 -5.58 8.90
N PHE A 67 0.10 -4.61 9.81
CA PHE A 67 0.46 -4.84 11.21
C PHE A 67 -0.58 -5.68 11.95
N ASP A 68 -1.87 -5.43 11.73
CA ASP A 68 -2.94 -6.20 12.34
C ASP A 68 -2.94 -7.63 11.79
N ALA A 69 -2.72 -7.84 10.49
CA ALA A 69 -2.58 -9.18 9.92
C ALA A 69 -1.37 -9.91 10.51
N LEU A 70 -0.24 -9.23 10.67
CA LEU A 70 0.93 -9.82 11.31
C LEU A 70 0.62 -10.23 12.76
N LYS A 71 -0.01 -9.34 13.53
CA LYS A 71 -0.30 -9.54 14.95
C LYS A 71 -1.37 -10.60 15.20
N TYR A 72 -2.46 -10.59 14.44
CA TYR A 72 -3.64 -11.40 14.70
C TYR A 72 -3.76 -12.63 13.80
N VAL A 73 -3.00 -12.70 12.70
CA VAL A 73 -2.96 -13.90 11.85
C VAL A 73 -1.62 -14.58 12.00
N VAL A 74 -0.52 -13.91 11.67
CA VAL A 74 0.79 -14.58 11.54
C VAL A 74 1.30 -15.11 12.89
N ILE A 75 1.35 -14.27 13.93
CA ILE A 75 1.84 -14.66 15.26
C ILE A 75 1.04 -15.86 15.83
N PRO A 76 -0.30 -15.82 15.92
CA PRO A 76 -1.08 -16.95 16.44
C PRO A 76 -1.05 -18.17 15.52
N SER A 77 -0.98 -18.01 14.19
CA SER A 77 -0.87 -19.14 13.26
C SER A 77 0.44 -19.90 13.41
N VAL A 78 1.55 -19.17 13.60
CA VAL A 78 2.87 -19.76 13.86
C VAL A 78 2.89 -20.46 15.21
N ALA A 79 2.30 -19.86 16.25
CA ALA A 79 2.19 -20.48 17.56
C ALA A 79 1.35 -21.78 17.51
N LEU A 80 0.21 -21.76 16.83
CA LEU A 80 -0.65 -22.93 16.64
C LEU A 80 0.02 -24.01 15.79
N ALA A 81 0.73 -23.63 14.73
CA ALA A 81 1.45 -24.58 13.90
C ALA A 81 2.61 -25.24 14.66
N ALA A 82 3.31 -24.49 15.53
CA ALA A 82 4.37 -25.03 16.38
C ALA A 82 3.82 -26.02 17.42
N VAL A 83 2.72 -25.66 18.11
CA VAL A 83 2.04 -26.56 19.05
C VAL A 83 1.49 -27.79 18.34
N GLY A 84 0.84 -27.61 17.20
CA GLY A 84 0.31 -28.71 16.39
C GLY A 84 1.41 -29.65 15.90
N SER A 85 2.56 -29.11 15.48
CA SER A 85 3.69 -29.91 15.04
C SER A 85 4.30 -30.72 16.20
N PHE A 86 4.34 -30.15 17.41
CA PHE A 86 4.81 -30.83 18.62
C PHE A 86 3.87 -31.95 19.10
N VAL A 87 2.55 -31.74 18.98
CA VAL A 87 1.53 -32.71 19.47
C VAL A 87 1.21 -33.78 18.44
N LEU A 88 1.12 -33.44 17.15
CA LEU A 88 0.74 -34.38 16.08
C LEU A 88 1.94 -35.04 15.37
N GLY A 89 3.19 -34.62 15.66
CA GLY A 89 4.38 -35.14 14.99
C GLY A 89 4.45 -34.85 13.47
N SER A 90 3.54 -34.01 12.98
CA SER A 90 3.45 -33.60 11.58
C SER A 90 4.39 -32.42 11.32
N PRO A 91 5.04 -32.34 10.15
CA PRO A 91 6.02 -31.29 9.89
C PRO A 91 5.36 -29.90 9.90
N PHE A 92 5.98 -28.96 10.62
CA PHE A 92 5.56 -27.57 10.79
C PHE A 92 5.16 -26.87 9.48
N VAL A 93 5.88 -27.14 8.40
CA VAL A 93 5.64 -26.58 7.06
C VAL A 93 4.28 -27.02 6.48
N SER A 94 3.77 -28.18 6.88
CA SER A 94 2.47 -28.70 6.43
C SER A 94 1.30 -28.11 7.22
N LEU A 95 1.53 -27.70 8.48
CA LEU A 95 0.51 -27.13 9.37
C LEU A 95 0.36 -25.61 9.22
N LEU A 96 1.43 -24.90 8.85
CA LEU A 96 1.43 -23.45 8.65
C LEU A 96 0.34 -22.93 7.69
N PRO A 97 0.13 -23.51 6.49
CA PRO A 97 -0.90 -23.02 5.57
C PRO A 97 -2.31 -23.16 6.15
N VAL A 98 -2.57 -24.25 6.88
CA VAL A 98 -3.87 -24.55 7.46
C VAL A 98 -4.18 -23.62 8.64
N THR A 99 -3.20 -23.36 9.50
CA THR A 99 -3.38 -22.42 10.62
C THR A 99 -3.50 -20.97 10.15
N VAL A 100 -2.75 -20.56 9.12
CA VAL A 100 -2.84 -19.24 8.51
C VAL A 100 -4.22 -19.01 7.87
N VAL A 101 -4.75 -19.99 7.13
CA VAL A 101 -6.11 -19.90 6.57
C VAL A 101 -7.16 -19.85 7.67
N GLY A 102 -7.04 -20.68 8.71
CA GLY A 102 -7.96 -20.68 9.85
C GLY A 102 -7.96 -19.35 10.63
N CYS A 103 -6.80 -18.80 10.95
CA CYS A 103 -6.69 -17.51 11.63
C CYS A 103 -7.10 -16.33 10.73
N SER A 104 -6.86 -16.41 9.42
CA SER A 104 -7.34 -15.42 8.45
C SER A 104 -8.87 -15.36 8.40
N LEU A 105 -9.54 -16.52 8.39
CA LEU A 105 -11.00 -16.62 8.50
C LEU A 105 -11.53 -15.99 9.79
N ILE A 106 -10.90 -16.25 10.93
CA ILE A 106 -11.28 -15.65 12.22
C ILE A 106 -11.16 -14.13 12.19
N MET A 107 -10.14 -13.60 11.51
CA MET A 107 -9.94 -12.16 11.37
C MET A 107 -10.98 -11.52 10.43
N LEU A 108 -11.40 -12.23 9.38
CA LEU A 108 -12.46 -11.80 8.46
C LEU A 108 -13.82 -11.61 9.16
N PHE A 109 -14.13 -12.45 10.15
CA PHE A 109 -15.37 -12.31 10.94
C PHE A 109 -15.29 -11.27 12.07
N LYS A 110 -14.10 -10.72 12.34
CA LYS A 110 -13.85 -9.75 13.42
C LYS A 110 -13.70 -8.32 12.91
N GLY A 111 -13.46 -8.12 11.62
CA GLY A 111 -13.49 -6.82 10.93
C GLY A 111 -14.88 -6.48 10.42
#